data_AF-U7FZK3-F1
#
_entry.id   AF-U7FZK3-F1
#
_cell.length_a   1.000
_cell.length_b   1.000
_cell.length_c   1.000
_cell.angle_alpha   90.00
_cell.angle_beta   90.00
_cell.angle_gamma   90.00
#
_symmetry.space_group_name_H-M   'P 1'
#
loop_
_entity.id
_entity.type
_entity.pdbx_description
1 polymer ?
#
loop_
_entity_poly.entity_id
_entity_poly.type
_entity_poly.pdbx_seq_one_letter_code
_entity_poly.pdbx_strand_id
1 'polypeptide(L)'
;MADTDREPANQDSQQRAALFRDMLLDALHAMRSMDEVESLAGRDNKARSPEGILERIAGFTGSALRLGAKATDTSLRVGRALINSQDQLRAMLTAGQSMKDIREVAGLTLSEMSEALNLKDKSLLEAIENGTSTLSFELILRLAALIARNDPIPFIMRTTRNYNPEVWQLLNDWGIGRIPLQFEREREFINIFRRHDDARTLSDEGFRKVLEFTRHSFEMSMHFVEEQEKQVADLKANLQAGQASAGKSGAGKDSGK
;
A
#
# COMPACT_ATOMS: atom_id res chain seq x y z
N MET A 1 4.35 48.99 -25.90
CA MET A 1 4.62 48.66 -24.48
C MET A 1 3.75 47.47 -24.16
N ALA A 2 4.18 46.29 -24.62
CA ALA A 2 5.07 45.35 -23.92
C ALA A 2 4.19 44.32 -23.20
N ASP A 3 3.97 43.24 -23.94
CA ASP A 3 3.31 41.98 -23.59
C ASP A 3 4.41 41.05 -23.05
N THR A 4 4.31 40.63 -21.79
CA THR A 4 5.07 39.51 -21.21
C THR A 4 4.60 39.32 -19.78
N ASP A 5 3.85 38.26 -19.51
CA ASP A 5 3.88 37.52 -18.23
C ASP A 5 3.08 36.22 -18.36
N ARG A 6 3.66 35.24 -19.06
CA ARG A 6 3.33 33.82 -18.90
C ARG A 6 4.60 32.96 -19.04
N GLU A 7 4.75 32.07 -18.07
CA GLU A 7 5.63 30.87 -17.97
C GLU A 7 6.89 30.94 -17.09
N PRO A 8 6.79 30.38 -15.86
CA PRO A 8 7.93 29.70 -15.23
C PRO A 8 7.72 28.18 -15.04
N ALA A 9 6.55 27.61 -15.38
CA ALA A 9 6.21 26.22 -15.03
C ALA A 9 6.85 25.12 -15.91
N ASN A 10 7.36 25.48 -17.10
CA ASN A 10 7.83 24.50 -18.10
C ASN A 10 9.33 24.17 -17.99
N GLN A 11 10.11 24.97 -17.26
CA GLN A 11 11.55 24.74 -17.09
C GLN A 11 11.84 23.71 -15.99
N ASP A 12 11.08 23.73 -14.90
CA ASP A 12 11.21 22.78 -13.78
C ASP A 12 10.83 21.35 -14.19
N SER A 13 9.79 21.19 -15.03
CA SER A 13 9.37 19.88 -15.54
C SER A 13 10.41 19.26 -16.46
N GLN A 14 11.04 20.07 -17.31
CA GLN A 14 12.10 19.64 -18.21
C GLN A 14 13.39 19.28 -17.46
N GLN A 15 13.75 20.04 -16.42
CA GLN A 15 14.88 19.72 -15.54
C GLN A 15 14.65 18.41 -14.77
N ARG A 16 13.44 18.19 -14.24
CA ARG A 16 13.09 16.94 -13.57
C ARG A 16 13.11 15.74 -14.52
N ALA A 17 12.68 15.91 -15.76
CA ALA A 17 12.77 14.86 -16.78
C ALA A 17 14.22 14.52 -17.15
N ALA A 18 15.11 15.52 -17.20
CA ALA A 18 16.53 15.31 -17.44
C ALA A 18 17.20 14.55 -16.28
N LEU A 19 16.92 14.92 -15.04
CA LEU A 19 17.42 14.23 -13.84
C LEU A 19 16.89 12.79 -13.73
N PHE A 20 15.63 12.57 -14.09
CA PHE A 20 15.04 11.23 -14.15
C PHE A 20 15.73 10.34 -15.20
N ARG A 21 16.01 10.90 -16.38
CA ARG A 21 16.75 10.20 -17.43
C ARG A 21 18.16 9.80 -16.96
N ASP A 22 18.86 10.69 -16.28
CA ASP A 22 20.22 10.44 -15.80
C ASP A 22 20.24 9.34 -14.74
N MET A 23 19.31 9.40 -13.79
CA MET A 23 19.13 8.37 -12.76
C MET A 23 18.78 6.99 -13.34
N LEU A 24 17.95 6.95 -14.38
CA LEU A 24 17.61 5.69 -15.06
C LEU A 24 18.81 5.11 -15.81
N LEU A 25 19.63 5.96 -16.42
CA LEU A 25 20.87 5.53 -17.06
C LEU A 25 21.83 4.96 -16.02
N ASP A 26 22.03 5.64 -14.89
CA ASP A 26 22.86 5.12 -13.79
C ASP A 26 22.36 3.77 -13.25
N ALA A 27 21.05 3.60 -13.08
CA ALA A 27 20.44 2.34 -12.65
C ALA A 27 20.64 1.21 -13.67
N LEU A 28 20.53 1.51 -14.97
CA LEU A 28 20.80 0.54 -16.04
C LEU A 28 22.28 0.15 -16.12
N HIS A 29 23.19 1.10 -15.89
CA HIS A 29 24.62 0.84 -15.81
C HIS A 29 24.99 -0.01 -14.58
N ALA A 30 24.34 0.22 -13.43
CA ALA A 30 24.53 -0.58 -12.22
C ALA A 30 24.00 -2.01 -12.38
N MET A 31 22.83 -2.20 -13.01
CA MET A 31 22.33 -3.55 -13.28
C MET A 31 23.22 -4.31 -14.27
N ARG A 32 23.72 -3.64 -15.31
CA ARG A 32 24.63 -4.26 -16.27
C ARG A 32 25.97 -4.65 -15.65
N SER A 33 26.51 -3.87 -14.71
CA SER A 33 27.74 -4.23 -14.01
C SER A 33 27.53 -5.39 -13.04
N MET A 34 26.36 -5.52 -12.43
CA MET A 34 26.01 -6.69 -11.62
C MET A 34 25.88 -7.96 -12.44
N ASP A 35 25.28 -7.88 -13.64
CA ASP A 35 25.18 -9.00 -14.58
C ASP A 35 26.57 -9.47 -15.08
N GLU A 36 27.49 -8.51 -15.32
CA GLU A 36 28.89 -8.81 -15.65
C GLU A 36 29.61 -9.49 -14.48
N VAL A 37 29.37 -9.05 -13.23
CA VAL A 37 29.95 -9.67 -12.02
C VAL A 37 29.38 -11.08 -11.77
N GLU A 38 28.10 -11.31 -12.05
CA GLU A 38 27.46 -12.63 -11.93
C GLU A 38 27.98 -13.61 -13.02
N SER A 39 28.22 -13.11 -14.24
CA SER A 39 28.83 -13.88 -15.33
C SER A 39 30.29 -14.29 -15.04
N LEU A 40 31.00 -13.48 -14.25
CA LEU A 40 32.37 -13.76 -13.79
C LEU A 40 32.37 -14.71 -12.58
N ALA A 41 31.36 -14.67 -11.73
CA ALA A 41 31.18 -15.58 -10.59
C ALA A 41 30.83 -17.02 -11.00
N GLY A 42 30.29 -17.21 -12.21
CA GLY A 42 29.94 -18.53 -12.76
C GLY A 42 31.12 -19.42 -13.20
N ARG A 43 32.38 -18.95 -13.13
CA ARG A 43 33.55 -19.69 -13.64
C ARG A 43 34.34 -20.51 -12.60
N ASP A 44 34.14 -20.31 -11.31
CA ASP A 44 34.91 -21.02 -10.27
C ASP A 44 34.05 -21.99 -9.45
N ASN A 45 33.54 -23.04 -10.12
CA ASN A 45 32.98 -24.21 -9.45
C ASN A 45 33.94 -25.40 -9.61
N LYS A 46 34.94 -25.47 -8.72
CA LYS A 46 35.70 -26.70 -8.48
C LYS A 46 35.82 -26.97 -6.98
N ALA A 47 35.10 -28.02 -6.55
CA ALA A 47 35.22 -28.78 -5.32
C ALA A 47 35.42 -27.99 -4.00
N ARG A 48 34.33 -27.78 -3.25
CA ARG A 48 34.41 -27.45 -1.82
C ARG A 48 33.82 -28.58 -0.99
N SER A 49 34.69 -29.26 -0.24
CA SER A 49 34.33 -30.35 0.66
C SER A 49 33.57 -29.84 1.91
N PRO A 50 32.72 -30.67 2.53
CA PRO A 50 31.96 -30.31 3.74
C PRO A 50 32.81 -29.96 4.97
N GLU A 51 34.09 -30.33 4.98
CA GLU A 51 35.01 -30.14 6.10
C GLU A 51 35.38 -28.65 6.32
N GLY A 52 35.43 -27.84 5.26
CA GLY A 52 35.79 -26.42 5.36
C GLY A 52 34.70 -25.50 5.95
N ILE A 53 33.45 -25.98 6.04
CA ILE A 53 32.34 -25.22 6.65
C ILE A 53 32.34 -25.40 8.17
N LEU A 54 32.64 -26.61 8.65
CA LEU A 54 32.74 -26.92 10.07
C LEU A 54 33.96 -26.25 10.73
N GLU A 55 35.08 -26.16 10.01
CA GLU A 55 36.29 -25.48 10.49
C GLU A 55 36.10 -23.95 10.59
N ARG A 56 35.24 -23.36 9.74
CA ARG A 56 34.85 -21.95 9.80
C ARG A 56 33.86 -21.64 10.93
N ILE A 57 32.97 -22.57 11.27
CA ILE A 57 32.04 -22.43 12.42
C ILE A 57 32.82 -22.56 13.74
N ALA A 58 33.77 -23.50 13.81
CA ALA A 58 34.64 -23.67 14.97
C ALA A 58 35.55 -22.44 15.20
N GLY A 59 35.93 -21.72 14.14
CA GLY A 59 36.66 -20.44 14.23
C GLY A 59 35.82 -19.26 14.76
N PHE A 60 34.49 -19.36 14.80
CA PHE A 60 33.61 -18.25 15.17
C PHE A 60 33.22 -18.21 16.66
N THR A 61 33.37 -19.32 17.38
CA THR A 61 33.01 -19.41 18.82
C THR A 61 34.06 -18.77 19.74
N GLY A 62 35.28 -18.50 19.25
CA GLY A 62 36.36 -17.87 20.02
C GLY A 62 36.36 -16.34 20.06
N SER A 63 35.66 -15.66 19.13
CA SER A 63 35.77 -14.20 18.97
C SER A 63 34.55 -13.40 19.44
N ALA A 64 33.42 -14.04 19.77
CA ALA A 64 32.22 -13.35 20.26
C ALA A 64 32.34 -12.86 21.72
N LEU A 65 33.24 -13.45 22.53
CA LEU A 65 33.36 -13.13 23.96
C LEU A 65 34.30 -11.95 24.29
N ARG A 66 34.94 -11.33 23.27
CA ARG A 66 35.86 -10.18 23.45
C ARG A 66 35.43 -8.89 22.75
N LEU A 67 34.16 -8.78 22.36
CA LEU A 67 33.54 -7.53 21.86
C LEU A 67 32.76 -6.78 22.96
N GLY A 68 33.15 -6.94 24.22
CA GLY A 68 32.70 -6.10 25.32
C GLY A 68 33.80 -5.10 25.71
N ALA A 69 33.73 -3.86 25.20
CA ALA A 69 34.02 -2.63 25.95
C ALA A 69 34.15 -1.35 25.11
N LYS A 70 34.34 -1.38 23.78
CA LYS A 70 34.56 -0.13 23.00
C LYS A 70 34.07 -0.23 21.53
N ALA A 71 32.79 0.05 21.27
CA ALA A 71 32.28 0.54 19.97
C ALA A 71 30.78 0.88 20.08
N THR A 72 30.44 2.16 20.07
CA THR A 72 29.12 2.70 20.45
C THR A 72 28.16 2.96 19.28
N ASP A 73 28.35 2.37 18.10
CA ASP A 73 27.42 2.61 16.98
C ASP A 73 27.26 1.38 16.07
N THR A 74 28.36 0.69 15.73
CA THR A 74 28.32 -0.48 14.84
C THR A 74 27.56 -1.67 15.44
N SER A 75 27.68 -1.93 16.74
CA SER A 75 26.95 -3.00 17.45
C SER A 75 25.44 -2.74 17.50
N LEU A 76 25.04 -1.48 17.67
CA LEU A 76 23.65 -1.04 17.63
C LEU A 76 23.04 -1.19 16.23
N ARG A 77 23.79 -0.84 15.18
CA ARG A 77 23.35 -1.00 13.78
C ARG A 77 23.17 -2.46 13.39
N VAL A 78 24.10 -3.34 13.78
CA VAL A 78 24.00 -4.79 13.55
C VAL A 78 22.84 -5.39 14.33
N GLY A 79 22.66 -5.02 15.61
CA GLY A 79 21.51 -5.43 16.40
C GLY A 79 20.17 -4.97 15.81
N ARG A 80 20.10 -3.73 15.33
CA ARG A 80 18.90 -3.17 14.68
C ARG A 80 18.58 -3.85 13.36
N ALA A 81 19.59 -4.18 12.54
CA ALA A 81 19.40 -4.94 11.30
C ALA A 81 18.88 -6.36 11.57
N LEU A 82 19.37 -7.02 12.62
CA LEU A 82 18.90 -8.35 13.03
C LEU A 82 17.45 -8.31 13.56
N ILE A 83 17.06 -7.27 14.29
CA ILE A 83 15.68 -7.10 14.76
C ILE A 83 14.75 -6.81 13.58
N ASN A 84 15.12 -5.87 12.70
CA ASN A 84 14.33 -5.54 11.52
C ASN A 84 14.11 -6.74 10.59
N SER A 85 15.13 -7.60 10.42
CA SER A 85 15.00 -8.81 9.60
C SER A 85 14.11 -9.87 10.25
N GLN A 86 14.13 -10.02 11.58
CA GLN A 86 13.18 -10.89 12.28
C GLN A 86 11.74 -10.38 12.18
N ASP A 87 11.53 -9.08 12.36
CA ASP A 87 10.21 -8.47 12.21
C ASP A 87 9.69 -8.57 10.77
N GLN A 88 10.58 -8.42 9.79
CA GLN A 88 10.26 -8.64 8.38
C GLN A 88 9.87 -10.09 8.10
N LEU A 89 10.62 -11.08 8.61
CA LEU A 89 10.27 -12.50 8.46
C LEU A 89 8.92 -12.83 9.11
N ARG A 90 8.62 -12.27 10.30
CA ARG A 90 7.30 -12.42 10.93
C ARG A 90 6.18 -11.79 10.12
N ALA A 91 6.43 -10.60 9.56
CA ALA A 91 5.49 -9.93 8.67
C ALA A 91 5.26 -10.75 7.39
N MET A 92 6.30 -11.36 6.82
CA MET A 92 6.22 -12.24 5.66
C MET A 92 5.44 -13.53 5.96
N LEU A 93 5.67 -14.17 7.11
CA LEU A 93 4.89 -15.33 7.55
C LEU A 93 3.40 -14.99 7.72
N THR A 94 3.12 -13.86 8.38
CA THR A 94 1.74 -13.38 8.58
C THR A 94 1.07 -13.05 7.24
N ALA A 95 1.82 -12.42 6.33
CA ALA A 95 1.32 -12.11 5.00
C ALA A 95 1.11 -13.38 4.16
N GLY A 96 1.98 -14.38 4.28
CA GLY A 96 1.85 -15.69 3.63
C GLY A 96 0.60 -16.44 4.09
N GLN A 97 0.35 -16.49 5.41
CA GLN A 97 -0.88 -17.05 5.95
C GLN A 97 -2.11 -16.28 5.45
N SER A 98 -2.05 -14.94 5.42
CA SER A 98 -3.13 -14.14 4.85
C SER A 98 -3.37 -14.44 3.36
N MET A 99 -2.33 -14.72 2.58
CA MET A 99 -2.47 -15.11 1.18
C MET A 99 -3.17 -16.47 1.03
N LYS A 100 -2.82 -17.43 1.89
CA LYS A 100 -3.48 -18.73 1.98
C LYS A 100 -4.96 -18.57 2.33
N ASP A 101 -5.28 -17.78 3.35
CA ASP A 101 -6.66 -17.54 3.77
C ASP A 101 -7.47 -16.89 2.63
N ILE A 102 -6.89 -15.91 1.94
CA ILE A 102 -7.52 -15.24 0.79
C ILE A 102 -7.81 -16.23 -0.34
N ARG A 103 -6.86 -17.14 -0.64
CA ARG A 103 -7.04 -18.19 -1.63
C ARG A 103 -8.18 -19.13 -1.26
N GLU A 104 -8.22 -19.59 -0.01
CA GLU A 104 -9.24 -20.51 0.49
C GLU A 104 -10.63 -19.86 0.51
N VAL A 105 -10.72 -18.59 0.91
CA VAL A 105 -11.96 -17.80 0.86
C VAL A 105 -12.44 -17.58 -0.58
N ALA A 106 -11.51 -17.46 -1.54
CA ALA A 106 -11.85 -17.40 -2.96
C ALA A 106 -12.28 -18.75 -3.54
N GLY A 107 -12.25 -19.84 -2.75
CA GLY A 107 -12.60 -21.19 -3.19
C GLY A 107 -11.57 -21.81 -4.15
N LEU A 108 -10.34 -21.31 -4.14
CA LEU A 108 -9.28 -21.75 -5.04
C LEU A 108 -8.32 -22.73 -4.35
N THR A 109 -7.93 -23.77 -5.06
CA THR A 109 -6.76 -24.59 -4.70
C THR A 109 -5.47 -23.86 -5.07
N LEU A 110 -4.35 -24.29 -4.49
CA LEU A 110 -3.03 -23.74 -4.82
C LEU A 110 -2.72 -23.87 -6.33
N SER A 111 -3.14 -24.97 -6.95
CA SER A 111 -2.97 -25.19 -8.39
C SER A 111 -3.83 -24.24 -9.23
N GLU A 112 -5.11 -24.09 -8.91
CA GLU A 112 -6.02 -23.21 -9.66
C GLU A 112 -5.60 -21.75 -9.56
N MET A 113 -5.17 -21.31 -8.38
CA MET A 113 -4.65 -19.95 -8.20
C MET A 113 -3.33 -19.74 -8.95
N SER A 114 -2.42 -20.71 -8.92
CA SER A 114 -1.16 -20.64 -9.67
C SER A 114 -1.40 -20.55 -11.18
N GLU A 115 -2.37 -21.30 -11.69
CA GLU A 115 -2.80 -21.26 -13.09
C GLU A 115 -3.47 -19.93 -13.45
N ALA A 116 -4.39 -19.44 -12.61
CA ALA A 116 -5.05 -18.15 -12.80
C ALA A 116 -4.06 -16.96 -12.78
N LEU A 117 -2.97 -17.08 -12.03
CA LEU A 117 -1.88 -16.09 -11.98
C LEU A 117 -0.85 -16.27 -13.10
N ASN A 118 -0.99 -17.30 -13.93
CA ASN A 118 -0.07 -17.66 -15.01
C ASN A 118 1.38 -17.78 -14.50
N LEU A 119 1.56 -18.53 -13.41
CA LEU A 119 2.88 -18.81 -12.84
C LEU A 119 3.53 -20.00 -13.58
N LYS A 120 4.80 -19.85 -13.95
CA LYS A 120 5.58 -20.94 -14.57
C LYS A 120 5.91 -22.05 -13.57
N ASP A 121 6.09 -21.69 -12.30
CA ASP A 121 6.45 -22.61 -11.22
C ASP A 121 5.42 -22.51 -10.08
N LYS A 122 4.76 -23.63 -9.78
CA LYS A 122 3.78 -23.73 -8.70
C LYS A 122 4.41 -23.61 -7.32
N SER A 123 5.69 -23.99 -7.17
CA SER A 123 6.42 -23.91 -5.92
C SER A 123 6.62 -22.47 -5.44
N LEU A 124 6.58 -21.50 -6.36
CA LEU A 124 6.66 -20.08 -6.02
C LEU A 124 5.48 -19.66 -5.13
N LEU A 125 4.25 -20.08 -5.48
CA LEU A 125 3.06 -19.74 -4.70
C LEU A 125 3.09 -20.40 -3.33
N GLU A 126 3.57 -21.65 -3.25
CA GLU A 126 3.78 -22.35 -1.99
C GLU A 126 4.82 -21.64 -1.09
N ALA A 127 5.93 -21.20 -1.67
CA ALA A 127 6.95 -20.43 -0.96
C ALA A 127 6.40 -19.06 -0.45
N ILE A 128 5.52 -18.43 -1.21
CA ILE A 128 4.85 -17.19 -0.79
C ILE A 128 3.88 -17.45 0.38
N GLU A 129 3.04 -18.48 0.29
CA GLU A 129 2.10 -18.86 1.37
C GLU A 129 2.82 -19.27 2.65
N ASN A 130 4.00 -19.89 2.53
CA ASN A 130 4.88 -20.23 3.66
C ASN A 130 5.71 -19.05 4.18
N GLY A 131 5.60 -17.85 3.57
CA GLY A 131 6.35 -16.66 3.98
C GLY A 131 7.86 -16.74 3.72
N THR A 132 8.31 -17.65 2.84
CA THR A 132 9.73 -17.83 2.50
C THR A 132 10.15 -17.10 1.23
N SER A 133 9.18 -16.61 0.44
CA SER A 133 9.41 -15.81 -0.76
C SER A 133 8.59 -14.52 -0.75
N THR A 134 9.06 -13.51 -1.47
CA THR A 134 8.37 -12.22 -1.62
C THR A 134 7.41 -12.24 -2.81
N LEU A 135 6.44 -11.33 -2.80
CA LEU A 135 5.58 -11.06 -3.95
C LEU A 135 6.16 -9.92 -4.81
N SER A 136 6.34 -10.18 -6.11
CA SER A 136 6.63 -9.10 -7.06
C SER A 136 5.44 -8.17 -7.19
N PHE A 137 5.68 -6.88 -7.45
CA PHE A 137 4.59 -5.90 -7.59
C PHE A 137 3.61 -6.29 -8.71
N GLU A 138 4.11 -6.81 -9.82
CA GLU A 138 3.29 -7.36 -10.90
C GLU A 138 2.37 -8.49 -10.40
N LEU A 139 2.89 -9.41 -9.60
CA LEU A 139 2.11 -10.51 -9.05
C LEU A 139 1.04 -10.00 -8.08
N ILE A 140 1.33 -8.95 -7.30
CA ILE A 140 0.33 -8.26 -6.46
C ILE A 140 -0.81 -7.69 -7.33
N LEU A 141 -0.50 -7.09 -8.48
CA LEU A 141 -1.52 -6.58 -9.40
C LEU A 141 -2.37 -7.71 -10.01
N ARG A 142 -1.74 -8.82 -10.42
CA ARG A 142 -2.46 -10.00 -10.93
C ARG A 142 -3.37 -10.61 -9.85
N LEU A 143 -2.88 -10.71 -8.62
CA LEU A 143 -3.66 -11.16 -7.46
C LEU A 143 -4.85 -10.26 -7.17
N ALA A 144 -4.65 -8.94 -7.22
CA ALA A 144 -5.71 -7.97 -7.03
C ALA A 144 -6.80 -8.14 -8.09
N ALA A 145 -6.42 -8.36 -9.35
CA ALA A 145 -7.37 -8.60 -10.43
C ALA A 145 -8.15 -9.93 -10.25
N LEU A 146 -7.51 -10.95 -9.68
CA LEU A 146 -8.13 -12.26 -9.46
C LEU A 146 -9.12 -12.24 -8.29
N ILE A 147 -8.74 -11.64 -7.16
CA ILE A 147 -9.45 -11.85 -5.87
C ILE A 147 -10.17 -10.58 -5.39
N ALA A 148 -9.69 -9.39 -5.73
CA ALA A 148 -10.23 -8.13 -5.22
C ALA A 148 -11.24 -7.49 -6.18
N ARG A 149 -12.33 -8.22 -6.49
CA ARG A 149 -13.37 -7.82 -7.47
C ARG A 149 -14.04 -6.47 -7.17
N ASN A 150 -14.26 -6.20 -5.90
CA ASN A 150 -14.99 -5.02 -5.46
C ASN A 150 -14.05 -3.81 -5.40
N ASP A 151 -12.91 -3.97 -4.71
CA ASP A 151 -11.97 -2.89 -4.46
C ASP A 151 -10.51 -3.38 -4.35
N PRO A 152 -9.71 -3.26 -5.42
CA PRO A 152 -8.33 -3.78 -5.45
C PRO A 152 -7.32 -2.90 -4.72
N ILE A 153 -7.62 -1.61 -4.53
CA ILE A 153 -6.63 -0.63 -4.03
C ILE A 153 -6.17 -0.97 -2.60
N PRO A 154 -7.06 -1.23 -1.61
CA PRO A 154 -6.63 -1.55 -0.25
C PRO A 154 -5.77 -2.81 -0.19
N PHE A 155 -6.08 -3.79 -1.05
CA PHE A 155 -5.29 -5.02 -1.18
C PHE A 155 -3.89 -4.71 -1.72
N ILE A 156 -3.77 -4.01 -2.85
CA ILE A 156 -2.47 -3.65 -3.44
C ILE A 156 -1.62 -2.88 -2.43
N MET A 157 -2.19 -1.88 -1.76
CA MET A 157 -1.48 -1.05 -0.79
C MET A 157 -0.96 -1.86 0.40
N ARG A 158 -1.81 -2.71 0.99
CA ARG A 158 -1.45 -3.56 2.13
C ARG A 158 -0.40 -4.60 1.74
N THR A 159 -0.61 -5.30 0.63
CA THR A 159 0.29 -6.37 0.17
C THR A 159 1.65 -5.80 -0.23
N THR A 160 1.68 -4.65 -0.91
CA THR A 160 2.94 -3.97 -1.26
C THR A 160 3.71 -3.56 -0.01
N ARG A 161 3.03 -2.99 1.00
CA ARG A 161 3.67 -2.62 2.27
C ARG A 161 4.30 -3.82 2.99
N ASN A 162 3.64 -4.98 2.97
CA ASN A 162 4.10 -6.16 3.69
C ASN A 162 5.23 -6.92 2.98
N TYR A 163 5.18 -7.01 1.64
CA TYR A 163 6.13 -7.80 0.87
C TYR A 163 7.25 -6.98 0.22
N ASN A 164 7.01 -5.70 -0.05
CA ASN A 164 7.96 -4.84 -0.76
C ASN A 164 7.98 -3.42 -0.16
N PRO A 165 8.63 -3.25 1.01
CA PRO A 165 8.64 -1.97 1.72
C PRO A 165 9.34 -0.85 0.94
N GLU A 166 10.31 -1.18 0.08
CA GLU A 166 10.98 -0.22 -0.79
C GLU A 166 10.04 0.32 -1.87
N VAL A 167 9.29 -0.55 -2.54
CA VAL A 167 8.25 -0.13 -3.50
C VAL A 167 7.16 0.67 -2.79
N TRP A 168 6.77 0.29 -1.56
CA TRP A 168 5.83 1.07 -0.76
C TRP A 168 6.34 2.49 -0.47
N GLN A 169 7.63 2.64 -0.12
CA GLN A 169 8.24 3.96 0.09
C GLN A 169 8.18 4.81 -1.18
N LEU A 170 8.54 4.24 -2.34
CA LEU A 170 8.47 4.93 -3.63
C LEU A 170 7.03 5.41 -3.95
N LEU A 171 6.03 4.54 -3.78
CA LEU A 171 4.63 4.89 -4.00
C LEU A 171 4.15 5.97 -3.02
N ASN A 172 4.59 5.90 -1.76
CA ASN A 172 4.26 6.88 -0.74
C ASN A 172 4.88 8.25 -1.03
N ASP A 173 6.13 8.29 -1.49
CA ASP A 173 6.85 9.50 -1.89
C ASP A 173 6.20 10.15 -3.12
N TRP A 174 5.60 9.36 -4.00
CA TRP A 174 4.77 9.82 -5.10
C TRP A 174 3.35 10.27 -4.69
N GLY A 175 3.02 10.18 -3.40
CA GLY A 175 1.76 10.68 -2.83
C GLY A 175 0.61 9.69 -2.82
N ILE A 176 0.81 8.44 -3.24
CA ILE A 176 -0.24 7.40 -3.27
C ILE A 176 -0.73 7.06 -1.85
N GLY A 177 0.10 7.28 -0.83
CA GLY A 177 -0.28 7.15 0.58
C GLY A 177 -1.29 8.20 1.06
N ARG A 178 -1.56 9.26 0.27
CA ARG A 178 -2.48 10.35 0.62
C ARG A 178 -3.63 10.40 -0.38
N ILE A 179 -4.60 9.50 -0.24
CA ILE A 179 -5.82 9.55 -1.04
C ILE A 179 -6.71 10.67 -0.45
N PRO A 180 -7.07 11.72 -1.20
CA PRO A 180 -7.98 12.74 -0.70
C PRO A 180 -9.36 12.15 -0.39
N LEU A 181 -10.03 12.66 0.65
CA LEU A 181 -11.34 12.19 1.11
C LEU A 181 -12.40 12.15 -0.02
N GLN A 182 -12.31 13.06 -0.99
CA GLN A 182 -13.18 13.06 -2.16
C GLN A 182 -13.01 11.80 -3.01
N PHE A 183 -11.78 11.34 -3.24
CA PHE A 183 -11.51 10.11 -3.97
C PHE A 183 -11.99 8.86 -3.21
N GLU A 184 -11.90 8.86 -1.88
CA GLU A 184 -12.48 7.76 -1.09
C GLU A 184 -14.00 7.70 -1.25
N ARG A 185 -14.68 8.85 -1.21
CA ARG A 185 -16.13 8.93 -1.44
C ARG A 185 -16.52 8.48 -2.85
N GLU A 186 -15.80 8.95 -3.88
CA GLU A 186 -16.03 8.52 -5.27
C GLU A 186 -15.83 7.00 -5.44
N ARG A 187 -14.83 6.44 -4.76
CA ARG A 187 -14.58 5.00 -4.77
C ARG A 187 -15.71 4.20 -4.14
N GLU A 188 -16.34 4.67 -3.08
CA GLU A 188 -17.50 3.99 -2.48
C GLU A 188 -18.65 3.86 -3.49
N PHE A 189 -18.90 4.89 -4.32
CA PHE A 189 -19.90 4.80 -5.39
C PHE A 189 -19.52 3.78 -6.46
N ILE A 190 -18.26 3.78 -6.90
CA ILE A 190 -17.76 2.80 -7.88
C ILE A 190 -17.85 1.38 -7.31
N ASN A 191 -17.60 1.21 -6.01
CA ASN A 191 -17.69 -0.08 -5.33
C ASN A 191 -19.12 -0.65 -5.34
N ILE A 192 -20.16 0.19 -5.23
CA ILE A 192 -21.55 -0.27 -5.38
C ILE A 192 -21.71 -0.96 -6.74
N PHE A 193 -21.29 -0.29 -7.82
CA PHE A 193 -21.35 -0.90 -9.15
C PHE A 193 -20.52 -2.18 -9.25
N ARG A 194 -19.27 -2.16 -8.76
CA ARG A 194 -18.35 -3.31 -8.89
C ARG A 194 -18.80 -4.56 -8.14
N ARG A 195 -19.56 -4.41 -7.05
CA ARG A 195 -20.10 -5.50 -6.23
C ARG A 195 -21.20 -6.32 -6.92
N HIS A 196 -21.85 -5.76 -7.93
CA HIS A 196 -22.96 -6.40 -8.63
C HIS A 196 -22.51 -6.91 -10.00
N ASP A 197 -22.16 -8.19 -10.09
CA ASP A 197 -21.75 -8.83 -11.34
C ASP A 197 -22.85 -8.78 -12.42
N ASP A 198 -24.12 -8.84 -12.02
CA ASP A 198 -25.27 -8.69 -12.93
C ASP A 198 -25.25 -7.35 -13.66
N ALA A 199 -24.70 -6.29 -13.05
CA ALA A 199 -24.61 -4.99 -13.69
C ALA A 199 -23.67 -5.00 -14.92
N ARG A 200 -22.74 -5.95 -14.99
CA ARG A 200 -21.79 -6.11 -16.12
C ARG A 200 -22.37 -6.89 -17.30
N THR A 201 -23.46 -7.62 -17.09
CA THR A 201 -24.11 -8.45 -18.12
C THR A 201 -25.36 -7.78 -18.69
N LEU A 202 -25.73 -6.59 -18.19
CA LEU A 202 -26.83 -5.79 -18.71
C LEU A 202 -26.60 -5.40 -20.17
N SER A 203 -27.68 -5.36 -20.94
CA SER A 203 -27.68 -4.69 -22.24
C SER A 203 -27.45 -3.18 -22.06
N ASP A 204 -26.99 -2.50 -23.11
CA ASP A 204 -26.80 -1.04 -23.10
C ASP A 204 -28.07 -0.28 -22.70
N GLU A 205 -29.24 -0.79 -23.09
CA GLU A 205 -30.54 -0.23 -22.70
C GLU A 205 -30.83 -0.47 -21.21
N GLY A 206 -30.59 -1.68 -20.72
CA GLY A 206 -30.76 -2.02 -19.30
C GLY A 206 -29.84 -1.20 -18.40
N PHE A 207 -28.56 -1.09 -18.77
CA PHE A 207 -27.59 -0.28 -18.06
C PHE A 207 -28.01 1.20 -18.00
N ARG A 208 -28.54 1.73 -19.10
CA ARG A 208 -29.03 3.12 -19.15
C ARG A 208 -30.20 3.36 -18.20
N LYS A 209 -31.15 2.43 -18.13
CA LYS A 209 -32.29 2.50 -17.19
C LYS A 209 -31.81 2.49 -15.74
N VAL A 210 -30.88 1.60 -15.40
CA VAL A 210 -30.26 1.55 -14.06
C VAL A 210 -29.55 2.87 -13.75
N LEU A 211 -28.76 3.39 -14.68
CA LEU A 211 -28.03 4.64 -14.51
C LEU A 211 -28.96 5.84 -14.29
N GLU A 212 -30.04 5.95 -15.06
CA GLU A 212 -31.05 7.00 -14.91
C GLU A 212 -31.76 6.90 -13.56
N PHE A 213 -32.17 5.70 -13.16
CA PHE A 213 -32.77 5.46 -11.85
C PHE A 213 -31.81 5.83 -10.70
N THR A 214 -30.54 5.46 -10.81
CA THR A 214 -29.51 5.82 -9.81
C THR A 214 -29.32 7.33 -9.73
N ARG A 215 -29.32 8.05 -10.85
CA ARG A 215 -29.23 9.53 -10.86
C ARG A 215 -30.39 10.16 -10.10
N HIS A 216 -31.62 9.80 -10.42
CA HIS A 216 -32.79 10.33 -9.72
C HIS A 216 -32.81 9.96 -8.24
N SER A 217 -32.47 8.72 -7.90
CA SER A 217 -32.37 8.27 -6.51
C SER A 217 -31.31 9.06 -5.73
N PHE A 218 -30.19 9.38 -6.38
CA PHE A 218 -29.12 10.18 -5.80
C PHE A 218 -29.55 11.64 -5.58
N GLU A 219 -30.18 12.26 -6.59
CA GLU A 219 -30.74 13.63 -6.48
C GLU A 219 -31.77 13.74 -5.35
N MET A 220 -32.68 12.77 -5.24
CA MET A 220 -33.65 12.72 -4.14
C MET A 220 -32.95 12.55 -2.78
N SER A 221 -31.96 11.65 -2.70
CA SER A 221 -31.18 11.46 -1.47
C SER A 221 -30.48 12.74 -1.04
N MET A 222 -29.88 13.47 -1.99
CA MET A 222 -29.25 14.77 -1.72
C MET A 222 -30.26 15.78 -1.17
N HIS A 223 -31.44 15.90 -1.79
CA HIS A 223 -32.48 16.80 -1.31
C HIS A 223 -32.90 16.48 0.15
N PHE A 224 -33.10 15.19 0.48
CA PHE A 224 -33.45 14.78 1.84
C PHE A 224 -32.34 15.05 2.85
N VAL A 225 -31.08 14.77 2.50
CA VAL A 225 -29.94 15.00 3.38
C VAL A 225 -29.75 16.50 3.62
N GLU A 226 -29.85 17.33 2.58
CA GLU A 226 -29.77 18.79 2.72
C GLU A 226 -30.87 19.35 3.65
N GLU A 227 -32.09 18.83 3.55
CA GLU A 227 -33.20 19.23 4.42
C GLU A 227 -32.95 18.81 5.87
N GLN A 228 -32.47 17.59 6.10
CA GLN A 228 -32.11 17.11 7.44
C GLN A 228 -30.97 17.91 8.06
N GLU A 229 -29.93 18.24 7.29
CA GLU A 229 -28.79 19.03 7.77
C GLU A 229 -29.25 20.44 8.19
N LYS A 230 -30.16 21.07 7.45
CA LYS A 230 -30.78 22.35 7.83
C LYS A 230 -31.56 22.24 9.13
N GLN A 231 -32.45 21.25 9.26
CA GLN A 231 -33.22 21.03 10.49
C GLN A 231 -32.32 20.82 11.71
N VAL A 232 -31.25 20.03 11.56
CA VAL A 232 -30.26 19.80 12.64
C VAL A 232 -29.51 21.09 12.99
N ALA A 233 -29.14 21.91 11.99
CA ALA A 233 -28.48 23.18 12.22
C ALA A 233 -29.39 24.16 13.00
N ASP A 234 -30.66 24.26 12.63
CA ASP A 234 -31.65 25.11 13.29
C ASP A 234 -31.90 24.67 14.73
N LEU A 235 -32.05 23.36 14.96
CA LEU A 235 -32.18 22.80 16.32
C LEU A 235 -30.95 23.11 17.19
N LYS A 236 -29.74 22.96 16.65
CA LYS A 236 -28.50 23.29 17.36
C LYS A 236 -28.42 24.79 17.69
N ALA A 237 -28.80 25.66 16.75
CA ALA A 237 -28.81 27.11 16.97
C ALA A 237 -29.79 27.50 18.09
N ASN A 238 -31.00 26.93 18.08
CA ASN A 238 -32.02 27.18 19.10
C ASN A 238 -31.60 26.66 20.49
N LEU A 239 -30.95 25.50 20.57
CA LEU A 239 -30.43 24.95 21.83
C LEU A 239 -29.30 25.82 22.41
N GLN A 240 -28.39 26.32 21.57
CA GLN A 240 -27.31 27.21 22.00
C GLN A 240 -27.83 28.58 22.45
N ALA A 241 -28.82 29.13 21.74
CA ALA A 241 -29.48 30.37 22.14
C ALA A 241 -30.21 30.23 23.49
N GLY A 242 -30.89 29.10 23.72
CA GLY A 242 -31.54 28.80 25.00
C GLY A 242 -30.57 28.61 26.18
N GLN A 243 -29.41 28.00 25.93
CA GLN A 243 -28.34 27.86 26.94
C GLN A 243 -27.69 29.21 27.28
N ALA A 244 -27.48 30.08 26.28
CA ALA A 244 -26.96 31.43 26.48
C ALA A 244 -27.93 32.34 27.26
N SER A 245 -29.25 32.18 27.08
CA SER A 245 -30.25 32.89 27.88
C SER A 245 -30.34 32.38 29.32
N ALA A 246 -30.21 31.07 29.55
CA ALA A 246 -30.23 30.48 30.89
C ALA A 246 -29.01 30.86 31.75
N GLY A 247 -27.83 30.96 31.12
CA GLY A 247 -26.59 31.41 31.78
C GLY A 247 -26.62 32.88 32.23
N LYS A 248 -27.33 33.76 31.48
CA LYS A 248 -27.50 35.17 31.87
C LYS A 248 -28.49 35.37 33.03
N SER A 249 -29.52 34.52 33.14
CA SER A 249 -30.48 34.58 34.26
C SER A 249 -29.91 34.06 35.60
N GLY A 250 -28.83 33.27 35.58
CA GLY A 250 -28.18 32.75 36.79
C GLY A 250 -27.18 33.70 37.45
N ALA A 251 -26.61 34.66 36.71
CA ALA A 251 -25.56 35.56 37.20
C ALA A 251 -26.09 36.84 37.90
N GLY A 252 -27.41 37.07 37.91
CA GLY A 252 -28.02 38.30 38.42
C GLY A 252 -28.54 38.25 39.86
N LYS A 253 -28.29 37.18 40.63
CA LYS A 253 -28.94 36.97 41.95
C LYS A 253 -28.04 36.92 43.17
N ASP A 254 -26.73 37.20 43.04
CA ASP A 254 -25.79 37.17 44.17
C ASP A 254 -25.00 38.49 44.33
N SER A 255 -25.71 39.59 44.51
CA SER A 255 -25.14 40.85 45.00
C SER A 255 -26.22 41.66 45.70
N GLY A 256 -26.52 41.30 46.95
CA GLY A 256 -27.54 41.99 47.73
C GLY A 256 -27.80 41.38 49.10
N LYS A 257 -26.79 41.30 49.96
CA LYS A 257 -26.93 41.45 51.41
C LYS A 257 -25.60 41.72 52.09
#